data_AF-A0ABD3V4Y8-F1
#
_entry.id   AF-A0ABD3V4Y8-F1
#
_cell.length_a   1.000
_cell.length_b   1.000
_cell.length_c   1.000
_cell.angle_alpha   90.00
_cell.angle_beta   90.00
_cell.angle_gamma   90.00
#
_symmetry.space_group_name_H-M   'P 1'
#
loop_
_entity.id
_entity.type
_entity.pdbx_description
1 polymer ?
#
loop_
_entity_poly.entity_id
_entity_poly.type
_entity_poly.pdbx_seq_one_letter_code
_entity_poly.pdbx_strand_id
1 'polypeptide(L)'
;MYYNTIIAWAVYYTFASFRSEVPWARCNNEWNTNTCVSAVEGFNKSLINNSSTLAASEYYLYSALEIQKSTGIDNLGGVKWSLCLCLLAVFVIVYFSMWKGIQSSGKAVWITATVPYVVLTILLVRGCTLDGALNGIQYYITPKWERLSDPEVWIDAAAQIFFSLGPGFGTLLALSSYNKFHNNCYMYYGGLESVITGVCDAFPHLKKKRELFVFLVMVYCFLGGIPTTTYGGQYLIALFDTHAAPVPLLFICFIEVIAVSWFYGIQNFSNDIEKMLGFQPGLYWKICWVAICPLFLLVLCILSIGAYQGISIGTYKFPFWSEVLGWCITCSSIACIPLYAIYMLINTNGSFKEIRLLVINEPTENKEDSIMTNEDTV
;
A
#
# COMPACT_ATOMS: atom_id res chain seq x y z
N MET A 1 -8.80 -0.71 -0.33
CA MET A 1 -10.05 -0.26 0.31
C MET A 1 -9.75 0.58 1.56
N TYR A 2 -9.09 0.05 2.60
CA TYR A 2 -8.86 0.79 3.86
C TYR A 2 -7.98 2.06 3.74
N TYR A 3 -6.99 2.09 2.84
CA TYR A 3 -6.15 3.29 2.62
C TYR A 3 -6.96 4.54 2.24
N ASN A 4 -8.07 4.39 1.50
CA ASN A 4 -8.92 5.52 1.13
C ASN A 4 -9.61 6.15 2.35
N THR A 5 -9.75 5.40 3.44
CA THR A 5 -10.31 5.90 4.70
C THR A 5 -9.32 6.80 5.42
N ILE A 6 -8.02 6.54 5.32
CA ILE A 6 -6.98 7.44 5.83
C ILE A 6 -7.00 8.77 5.06
N ILE A 7 -7.19 8.72 3.73
CA ILE A 7 -7.38 9.93 2.92
C ILE A 7 -8.67 10.64 3.32
N ALA A 8 -9.76 9.91 3.60
CA ALA A 8 -11.02 10.49 4.08
C ALA A 8 -10.86 11.18 5.44
N TRP A 9 -10.02 10.65 6.34
CA TRP A 9 -9.66 11.34 7.58
C TRP A 9 -8.90 12.64 7.28
N ALA A 10 -7.93 12.64 6.37
CA ALA A 10 -7.24 13.87 5.99
C ALA A 10 -8.20 14.92 5.41
N VAL A 11 -9.16 14.52 4.57
CA VAL A 11 -10.22 15.39 4.05
C VAL A 11 -11.10 15.93 5.19
N TYR A 12 -11.51 15.08 6.13
CA TYR A 12 -12.27 15.48 7.32
C TYR A 12 -11.51 16.54 8.14
N TYR A 13 -10.21 16.32 8.42
CA TYR A 13 -9.37 17.27 9.13
C TYR A 13 -9.15 18.58 8.36
N THR A 14 -9.10 18.51 7.02
CA THR A 14 -9.01 19.69 6.15
C THR A 14 -10.27 20.55 6.27
N PHE A 15 -11.46 19.96 6.27
CA PHE A 15 -12.69 20.72 6.50
C PHE A 15 -12.82 21.21 7.95
N ALA A 16 -12.36 20.42 8.93
CA ALA A 16 -12.37 20.80 10.33
C ALA A 16 -11.43 21.96 10.66
N SER A 17 -10.39 22.18 9.85
CA SER A 17 -9.43 23.28 10.03
C SER A 17 -9.91 24.63 9.48
N PHE A 18 -11.05 24.70 8.77
CA PHE A 18 -11.67 25.95 8.30
C PHE A 18 -12.35 26.73 9.42
N ARG A 19 -11.61 27.03 10.49
CA ARG A 19 -12.00 27.82 11.65
C ARG A 19 -10.84 28.69 12.08
N SER A 20 -11.12 29.83 12.72
CA SER A 20 -10.07 30.72 13.24
C SER A 20 -9.22 30.03 14.32
N GLU A 21 -9.83 29.16 15.11
CA GLU A 21 -9.17 28.31 16.08
C GLU A 21 -9.49 26.85 15.77
N VAL A 22 -8.44 26.02 15.67
CA VAL A 22 -8.61 24.59 15.36
C VAL A 22 -9.21 23.84 16.55
N PRO A 23 -10.11 22.87 16.33
CA PRO A 23 -10.86 22.25 17.41
C PRO A 23 -10.00 21.37 18.34
N TRP A 24 -8.79 21.00 17.91
CA TRP A 24 -7.81 20.26 18.72
C TRP A 24 -6.81 21.16 19.48
N ALA A 25 -7.01 22.48 19.49
CA ALA A 25 -6.10 23.40 20.18
C ALA A 25 -6.27 23.40 21.71
N ARG A 26 -7.51 23.31 22.22
CA ARG A 26 -7.84 23.44 23.65
C ARG A 26 -8.65 22.27 24.18
N CYS A 27 -8.73 22.17 25.50
CA CYS A 27 -9.49 21.15 26.22
C CYS A 27 -10.93 21.58 26.58
N ASN A 28 -11.37 22.79 26.19
CA ASN A 28 -12.69 23.32 26.53
C ASN A 28 -13.75 22.94 25.48
N ASN A 29 -13.89 21.64 25.19
CA ASN A 29 -14.93 21.13 24.29
C ASN A 29 -15.74 20.01 24.94
N GLU A 30 -16.93 19.74 24.41
CA GLU A 30 -17.87 18.73 24.95
C GLU A 30 -17.31 17.30 24.95
N TRP A 31 -16.37 16.99 24.06
CA TRP A 31 -15.74 15.66 23.95
C TRP A 31 -14.52 15.48 24.85
N ASN A 32 -14.05 16.55 25.50
CA ASN A 32 -12.84 16.49 26.32
C ASN A 32 -13.12 15.90 27.70
N THR A 33 -12.14 15.18 28.23
CA THR A 33 -12.21 14.63 29.59
C THR A 33 -11.53 15.56 30.60
N ASN A 34 -11.79 15.33 31.90
CA ASN A 34 -11.16 16.09 32.98
C ASN A 34 -9.63 15.89 33.06
N THR A 35 -9.07 14.90 32.36
CA THR A 35 -7.62 14.63 32.30
C THR A 35 -6.94 15.25 31.08
N CYS A 36 -7.67 16.05 30.29
CA CYS A 36 -7.15 16.70 29.10
C CYS A 36 -6.13 17.80 29.45
N VAL A 37 -5.02 17.83 28.71
CA VAL A 37 -3.99 18.87 28.77
C VAL A 37 -3.80 19.48 27.38
N SER A 38 -3.75 20.81 27.32
CA SER A 38 -3.43 21.56 26.10
C SER A 38 -1.99 22.05 26.10
N ALA A 39 -1.30 21.90 24.97
CA ALA A 39 0.02 22.49 24.77
C ALA A 39 -0.02 24.04 24.75
N VAL A 40 -1.18 24.64 24.46
CA VAL A 40 -1.39 26.09 24.38
C VAL A 40 -1.49 26.74 25.76
N GLU A 41 -2.09 26.03 26.72
CA GLU A 41 -2.30 26.52 28.09
C GLU A 41 -1.06 26.34 28.99
N GLY A 42 -0.01 25.69 28.47
CA GLY A 42 1.23 25.44 29.17
C GLY A 42 1.19 24.19 30.06
N PHE A 43 2.26 23.42 30.04
CA PHE A 43 2.41 22.21 30.86
C PHE A 43 2.72 22.57 32.31
N ASN A 44 1.69 22.79 33.14
CA ASN A 44 1.87 22.84 34.58
C ASN A 44 2.24 21.43 35.09
N LYS A 45 3.52 21.22 35.42
CA LYS A 45 4.07 19.92 35.85
C LYS A 45 3.33 19.27 37.03
N SER A 46 2.57 20.03 37.82
CA SER A 46 1.74 19.52 38.93
C SER A 46 0.41 18.88 38.50
N LEU A 47 -0.03 19.10 37.26
CA LEU A 47 -1.28 18.55 36.69
C LEU A 47 -1.03 17.32 35.79
N ILE A 48 0.23 17.00 35.49
CA ILE A 48 0.59 15.89 34.61
C ILE A 48 0.71 14.61 35.44
N ASN A 49 -0.39 13.87 35.52
CA ASN A 49 -0.40 12.49 35.99
C ASN A 49 -0.15 11.53 34.80
N ASN A 50 0.20 10.27 35.09
CA ASN A 50 0.38 9.22 34.07
C ASN A 50 -0.87 8.97 33.19
N SER A 51 -2.04 9.45 33.60
CA SER A 51 -3.32 9.32 32.88
C SER A 51 -3.69 10.57 32.07
N SER A 52 -2.80 11.55 31.94
CA SER A 52 -3.11 12.81 31.23
C SER A 52 -3.10 12.60 29.72
N THR A 53 -4.09 13.16 29.02
CA THR A 53 -4.32 13.00 27.58
C THR A 53 -4.18 14.34 26.87
N LEU A 54 -3.59 14.35 25.67
CA LEU A 54 -3.44 15.59 24.89
C LEU A 54 -4.75 15.97 24.21
N ALA A 55 -5.10 17.26 24.18
CA ALA A 55 -6.31 17.77 23.50
C ALA A 55 -6.49 17.25 22.06
N ALA A 56 -5.40 17.16 21.30
CA ALA A 56 -5.43 16.63 19.93
C ALA A 56 -5.68 15.12 19.85
N SER A 57 -5.19 14.34 20.83
CA SER A 57 -5.47 12.91 20.92
C SER A 57 -6.95 12.67 21.26
N GLU A 58 -7.50 13.42 22.20
CA GLU A 58 -8.93 13.35 22.54
C GLU A 58 -9.82 13.80 21.39
N TYR A 59 -9.43 14.85 20.66
CA TYR A 59 -10.14 15.23 19.45
C TYR A 59 -10.17 14.09 18.43
N TYR A 60 -9.03 13.43 18.19
CA TYR A 60 -8.97 12.29 17.27
C TYR A 60 -9.84 11.12 17.74
N LEU A 61 -9.71 10.68 18.98
CA LEU A 61 -10.41 9.51 19.51
C LEU A 61 -11.90 9.78 19.75
N TYR A 62 -12.23 10.88 20.42
CA TYR A 62 -13.58 11.11 20.93
C TYR A 62 -14.46 11.96 20.03
N SER A 63 -13.88 12.86 19.23
CA SER A 63 -14.63 13.73 18.32
C SER A 63 -14.54 13.30 16.86
N ALA A 64 -13.35 12.95 16.35
CA ALA A 64 -13.16 12.58 14.94
C ALA A 64 -13.59 11.13 14.68
N LEU A 65 -13.20 10.18 15.52
CA LEU A 65 -13.60 8.77 15.37
C LEU A 65 -14.85 8.41 16.18
N GLU A 66 -15.04 9.01 17.35
CA GLU A 66 -16.06 8.62 18.34
C GLU A 66 -15.92 7.16 18.81
N ILE A 67 -14.66 6.73 19.01
CA ILE A 67 -14.31 5.34 19.34
C ILE A 67 -14.97 4.82 20.62
N GLN A 68 -15.32 5.71 21.56
CA GLN A 68 -16.02 5.41 22.81
C GLN A 68 -17.40 4.75 22.61
N LYS A 69 -17.99 4.88 21.41
CA LYS A 69 -19.25 4.22 21.05
C LYS A 69 -19.06 2.76 20.61
N SER A 70 -17.82 2.30 20.46
CA SER A 70 -17.47 0.93 20.12
C SER A 70 -16.76 0.25 21.30
N THR A 71 -17.12 -0.99 21.58
CA THR A 71 -16.48 -1.80 22.63
C THR A 71 -15.31 -2.63 22.10
N GLY A 72 -15.04 -2.60 20.80
CA GLY A 72 -14.01 -3.40 20.15
C GLY A 72 -14.40 -3.82 18.73
N ILE A 73 -13.61 -4.71 18.12
CA ILE A 73 -13.87 -5.21 16.76
C ILE A 73 -15.16 -6.05 16.65
N ASP A 74 -15.60 -6.67 17.75
CA ASP A 74 -16.87 -7.41 17.82
C ASP A 74 -18.10 -6.52 17.64
N ASN A 75 -18.01 -5.26 18.08
CA ASN A 75 -19.08 -4.29 17.99
C ASN A 75 -18.53 -2.94 17.52
N LEU A 76 -18.48 -2.79 16.21
CA LEU A 76 -18.01 -1.59 15.52
C LEU A 76 -18.93 -0.37 15.71
N GLY A 77 -20.16 -0.59 16.16
CA GLY A 77 -21.19 0.45 16.28
C GLY A 77 -21.75 0.89 14.92
N GLY A 78 -22.37 2.07 14.91
CA GLY A 78 -22.95 2.66 13.69
C GLY A 78 -21.92 3.29 12.76
N VAL A 79 -22.35 3.59 11.52
CA VAL A 79 -21.56 4.33 10.54
C VAL A 79 -21.50 5.81 10.92
N LYS A 80 -20.30 6.38 10.99
CA LYS A 80 -20.12 7.81 11.16
C LYS A 80 -20.31 8.53 9.83
N TRP A 81 -21.46 9.15 9.66
CA TRP A 81 -21.86 9.78 8.40
C TRP A 81 -20.90 10.86 7.90
N SER A 82 -20.29 11.64 8.79
CA SER A 82 -19.30 12.66 8.38
C SER A 82 -18.07 12.04 7.71
N LEU A 83 -17.57 10.92 8.24
CA LEU A 83 -16.46 10.17 7.63
C LEU A 83 -16.90 9.44 6.36
N CYS A 84 -18.11 8.88 6.34
CA CYS A 84 -18.67 8.23 5.15
C CYS A 84 -18.84 9.21 3.98
N LEU A 85 -19.28 10.45 4.24
CA LEU A 85 -19.36 11.50 3.23
C LEU A 85 -17.97 11.93 2.73
N CYS A 86 -16.98 12.04 3.62
CA CYS A 86 -15.59 12.29 3.22
C CYS A 86 -15.04 11.15 2.35
N LEU A 87 -15.35 9.89 2.71
CA LEU A 87 -14.97 8.72 1.93
C LEU A 87 -15.62 8.73 0.54
N LEU A 88 -16.91 9.08 0.45
CA LEU A 88 -17.62 9.23 -0.82
C LEU A 88 -16.94 10.32 -1.68
N ALA A 89 -16.60 11.46 -1.10
CA ALA A 89 -15.89 12.53 -1.82
C ALA A 89 -14.53 12.04 -2.36
N VAL A 90 -13.77 11.29 -1.57
CA VAL A 90 -12.50 10.67 -2.02
C VAL A 90 -12.74 9.74 -3.21
N PHE A 91 -13.72 8.84 -3.13
CA PHE A 91 -14.02 7.92 -4.24
C PHE A 91 -14.52 8.64 -5.50
N VAL A 92 -15.26 9.73 -5.36
CA VAL A 92 -15.67 10.56 -6.51
C VAL A 92 -14.44 11.19 -7.18
N ILE A 93 -13.51 11.73 -6.40
CA ILE A 93 -12.24 12.30 -6.92
C ILE A 93 -11.42 11.21 -7.62
N VAL A 94 -11.28 10.04 -7.00
CA VAL A 94 -10.54 8.90 -7.58
C VAL A 94 -11.22 8.37 -8.84
N TYR A 95 -12.55 8.33 -8.89
CA TYR A 95 -13.28 7.93 -10.09
C TYR A 95 -12.97 8.89 -11.25
N PHE A 96 -13.11 10.20 -11.05
CA PHE A 96 -12.83 11.18 -12.10
C PHE A 96 -11.35 11.27 -12.47
N SER A 97 -10.42 10.95 -11.57
CA SER A 97 -9.00 10.87 -11.95
C SER A 97 -8.75 9.66 -12.87
N MET A 98 -9.47 8.55 -12.69
CA MET A 98 -9.21 7.29 -13.40
C MET A 98 -10.14 6.99 -14.58
N TRP A 99 -11.26 7.69 -14.75
CA TRP A 99 -12.32 7.31 -15.70
C TRP A 99 -11.85 7.16 -17.16
N LYS A 100 -10.96 8.05 -17.64
CA LYS A 100 -10.35 8.00 -18.98
C LYS A 100 -8.98 7.31 -19.00
N GLY A 101 -8.69 6.51 -17.99
CA GLY A 101 -7.40 5.82 -17.82
C GLY A 101 -6.23 6.78 -17.68
N ILE A 102 -5.08 6.40 -18.25
CA ILE A 102 -3.81 7.09 -18.03
C ILE A 102 -3.77 8.54 -18.53
N GLN A 103 -4.63 8.90 -19.50
CA GLN A 103 -4.73 10.29 -20.00
C GLN A 103 -5.30 11.26 -18.96
N SER A 104 -6.25 10.80 -18.13
CA SER A 104 -6.82 11.60 -17.03
C SER A 104 -5.97 11.46 -15.78
N SER A 105 -5.56 10.22 -15.47
CA SER A 105 -4.75 9.93 -14.28
C SER A 105 -3.42 10.68 -14.33
N GLY A 106 -2.74 10.69 -15.48
CA GLY A 106 -1.51 11.44 -15.67
C GLY A 106 -1.65 12.94 -15.39
N LYS A 107 -2.77 13.56 -15.78
CA LYS A 107 -3.05 14.99 -15.48
C LYS A 107 -3.30 15.22 -14.00
N ALA A 108 -4.02 14.32 -13.33
CA ALA A 108 -4.25 14.41 -11.89
C ALA A 108 -2.93 14.27 -11.10
N VAL A 109 -2.03 13.38 -11.54
CA VAL A 109 -0.71 13.15 -10.93
C VAL A 109 0.15 14.41 -10.92
N TRP A 110 0.09 15.26 -11.95
CA TRP A 110 0.80 16.54 -11.94
C TRP A 110 0.46 17.41 -10.74
N ILE A 111 -0.79 17.37 -10.25
CA ILE A 111 -1.20 18.12 -9.06
C ILE A 111 -0.85 17.31 -7.81
N THR A 112 -1.26 16.05 -7.73
CA THR A 112 -1.14 15.24 -6.51
C THR A 112 0.31 14.90 -6.15
N ALA A 113 1.23 14.85 -7.12
CA ALA A 113 2.65 14.63 -6.87
C ALA A 113 3.41 15.92 -6.57
N THR A 114 3.01 17.08 -7.11
CA THR A 114 3.76 18.34 -6.93
C THR A 114 3.36 19.10 -5.67
N VAL A 115 2.08 19.12 -5.32
CA VAL A 115 1.56 19.83 -4.14
C VAL A 115 2.26 19.40 -2.84
N PRO A 116 2.52 18.10 -2.57
CA PRO A 116 3.27 17.67 -1.39
C PRO A 116 4.65 18.30 -1.29
N TYR A 117 5.40 18.45 -2.39
CA TYR A 117 6.72 19.11 -2.36
C TYR A 117 6.62 20.59 -2.00
N VAL A 118 5.61 21.30 -2.52
CA VAL A 118 5.35 22.70 -2.15
C VAL A 118 5.02 22.82 -0.67
N VAL A 119 4.11 21.98 -0.16
CA VAL A 119 3.71 21.96 1.26
C VAL A 119 4.89 21.60 2.15
N LEU A 120 5.67 20.57 1.81
CA LEU A 120 6.87 20.17 2.56
C LEU A 120 7.92 21.29 2.60
N THR A 121 8.09 22.03 1.50
CA THR A 121 9.03 23.17 1.47
C THR A 121 8.56 24.29 2.40
N ILE A 122 7.26 24.62 2.40
CA ILE A 122 6.69 25.62 3.31
C ILE A 122 6.84 25.16 4.76
N LEU A 123 6.52 23.89 5.06
CA LEU A 123 6.66 23.32 6.41
C LEU A 123 8.12 23.24 6.86
N LEU A 124 9.07 22.99 5.96
CA LEU A 124 10.49 23.00 6.26
C LEU A 124 10.95 24.40 6.64
N VAL A 125 10.63 25.41 5.82
CA VAL A 125 10.97 26.81 6.12
C VAL A 125 10.32 27.22 7.44
N ARG A 126 9.03 26.94 7.64
CA ARG A 126 8.35 27.29 8.89
C ARG A 126 8.94 26.55 10.08
N GLY A 127 9.21 25.25 9.96
CA GLY A 127 9.79 24.42 11.00
C GLY A 127 11.15 24.91 11.46
N CYS A 128 12.03 25.30 10.53
CA CYS A 128 13.34 25.86 10.85
C CYS A 128 13.28 27.26 11.49
N THR A 129 12.19 28.01 11.29
CA THR A 129 11.99 29.34 11.92
C THR A 129 11.39 29.27 13.33
N LEU A 130 10.99 28.10 13.82
CA LEU A 130 10.41 27.95 15.16
C LEU A 130 11.49 27.90 16.25
N ASP A 131 11.18 28.47 17.41
CA ASP A 131 12.06 28.42 18.57
C ASP A 131 12.26 26.95 19.02
N GLY A 132 13.51 26.57 19.24
CA GLY A 132 13.86 25.19 19.60
C GLY A 132 13.95 24.20 18.43
N ALA A 133 13.82 24.66 17.18
CA ALA A 133 13.97 23.81 16.00
C ALA A 133 15.31 23.04 15.96
N LEU A 134 16.40 23.68 16.41
CA LEU A 134 17.72 23.04 16.48
C LEU A 134 17.74 21.81 17.38
N ASN A 135 16.97 21.78 18.48
CA ASN A 135 16.90 20.62 19.37
C ASN A 135 16.23 19.43 18.67
N GLY A 136 15.18 19.68 17.88
CA GLY A 136 14.51 18.65 17.08
C GLY A 136 15.41 18.10 15.97
N ILE A 137 16.14 18.99 15.27
CA ILE A 137 17.11 18.60 14.24
C ILE A 137 18.24 17.77 14.87
N GLN A 138 18.80 18.22 16.00
CA GLN A 138 19.83 17.49 16.71
C GLN A 138 19.33 16.11 17.14
N TYR A 139 18.11 15.99 17.64
CA TYR A 139 17.51 14.68 17.98
C TYR A 139 17.39 13.76 16.75
N TYR A 140 17.02 14.31 15.59
CA TYR A 140 16.85 13.53 14.36
C TYR A 140 18.17 13.02 13.77
N ILE A 141 19.22 13.86 13.76
CA ILE A 141 20.48 13.54 13.05
C ILE A 141 21.59 13.00 13.95
N THR A 142 21.45 13.04 15.28
CA THR A 142 22.51 12.56 16.19
C THR A 142 22.66 11.04 16.07
N PRO A 143 23.79 10.54 15.56
CA PRO A 143 23.96 9.12 15.29
C PRO A 143 24.16 8.34 16.60
N LYS A 144 23.41 7.24 16.75
CA LYS A 144 23.59 6.27 17.85
C LYS A 144 24.18 4.98 17.29
N TRP A 145 25.50 4.94 17.15
CA TRP A 145 26.22 3.83 16.50
C TRP A 145 25.96 2.46 17.15
N GLU A 146 25.72 2.43 18.47
CA GLU A 146 25.35 1.23 19.22
C GLU A 146 24.07 0.55 18.71
N ARG A 147 23.16 1.29 18.06
CA ARG A 147 21.93 0.72 17.47
C ARG A 147 22.20 -0.08 16.21
N LEU A 148 23.34 0.09 15.53
CA LEU A 148 23.64 -0.66 14.31
C LEU A 148 23.95 -2.15 14.57
N SER A 149 24.31 -2.52 15.80
CA SER A 149 24.47 -3.92 16.19
C SER A 149 23.13 -4.62 16.47
N ASP A 150 22.05 -3.85 16.61
CA ASP A 150 20.72 -4.39 16.83
C ASP A 150 20.13 -4.90 15.50
N PRO A 151 19.80 -6.20 15.38
CA PRO A 151 19.20 -6.73 14.15
C PRO A 151 17.84 -6.09 13.82
N GLU A 152 17.09 -5.60 14.82
CA GLU A 152 15.79 -4.95 14.61
C GLU A 152 15.89 -3.73 13.68
N VAL A 153 16.96 -2.93 13.83
CA VAL A 153 17.20 -1.73 13.00
C VAL A 153 17.36 -2.09 11.52
N TRP A 154 17.98 -3.22 11.21
CA TRP A 154 18.16 -3.68 9.82
C TRP A 154 16.87 -4.24 9.23
N ILE A 155 16.05 -4.91 10.05
CA ILE A 155 14.73 -5.42 9.63
C ILE A 155 13.81 -4.25 9.32
N ASP A 156 13.76 -3.24 10.19
CA ASP A 156 12.97 -2.03 9.98
C ASP A 156 13.41 -1.26 8.73
N ALA A 157 14.72 -1.07 8.54
CA ALA A 157 15.26 -0.39 7.36
C ALA A 157 14.90 -1.15 6.07
N ALA A 158 15.00 -2.47 6.10
CA ALA A 158 14.70 -3.33 4.97
C ALA A 158 13.20 -3.35 4.62
N ALA A 159 12.32 -3.46 5.63
CA ALA A 159 10.88 -3.35 5.47
C ALA A 159 10.48 -1.96 4.95
N GLN A 160 11.07 -0.90 5.50
CA GLN A 160 10.82 0.48 5.07
C GLN A 160 11.18 0.70 3.59
N ILE A 161 12.34 0.23 3.14
CA ILE A 161 12.73 0.34 1.72
C ILE A 161 11.75 -0.44 0.82
N PHE A 162 11.40 -1.66 1.23
CA PHE A 162 10.48 -2.51 0.47
C PHE A 162 9.10 -1.86 0.31
N PHE A 163 8.45 -1.47 1.42
CA PHE A 163 7.11 -0.87 1.35
C PHE A 163 7.08 0.55 0.79
N SER A 164 8.18 1.31 0.90
CA SER A 164 8.31 2.64 0.29
C SER A 164 8.35 2.59 -1.24
N LEU A 165 9.12 1.63 -1.80
CA LEU A 165 9.20 1.43 -3.24
C LEU A 165 8.00 0.65 -3.80
N GLY A 166 7.35 -0.20 -3.00
CA GLY A 166 6.17 -0.96 -3.42
C GLY A 166 6.35 -1.87 -4.65
N PRO A 167 7.42 -2.69 -4.76
CA PRO A 167 7.44 -3.79 -5.72
C PRO A 167 6.35 -4.83 -5.40
N GLY A 168 5.95 -5.64 -6.39
CA GLY A 168 4.97 -6.73 -6.24
C GLY A 168 3.50 -6.33 -6.17
N PHE A 169 3.17 -5.05 -6.09
CA PHE A 169 1.77 -4.59 -6.20
C PHE A 169 1.21 -4.66 -7.64
N GLY A 170 2.04 -5.04 -8.62
CA GLY A 170 1.70 -4.99 -10.06
C GLY A 170 1.58 -3.58 -10.63
N THR A 171 1.62 -2.54 -9.79
CA THR A 171 1.55 -1.12 -10.18
C THR A 171 2.64 -0.72 -11.16
N LEU A 172 3.88 -1.08 -10.85
CA LEU A 172 5.01 -0.76 -11.71
C LEU A 172 4.93 -1.47 -13.05
N LEU A 173 4.48 -2.74 -13.05
CA LEU A 173 4.29 -3.52 -14.27
C LEU A 173 3.18 -2.92 -15.14
N ALA A 174 2.01 -2.64 -14.56
CA ALA A 174 0.88 -2.06 -15.28
C ALA A 174 1.15 -0.64 -15.79
N LEU A 175 1.96 0.16 -15.12
CA LEU A 175 2.33 1.48 -15.61
C LEU A 175 3.43 1.40 -16.68
N SER A 176 4.38 0.48 -16.51
CA SER A 176 5.43 0.25 -17.51
C SER A 176 4.88 -0.32 -18.81
N SER A 177 3.75 -1.04 -18.81
CA SER A 177 3.11 -1.52 -20.04
C SER A 177 2.55 -0.41 -20.94
N TYR A 178 2.33 0.79 -20.40
CA TYR A 178 1.96 1.97 -21.19
C TYR A 178 3.16 2.77 -21.71
N ASN A 179 4.39 2.43 -21.31
CA ASN A 179 5.59 3.09 -21.85
C ASN A 179 5.83 2.66 -23.30
N LYS A 180 6.43 3.55 -24.09
CA LYS A 180 6.98 3.16 -25.39
C LYS A 180 8.10 2.14 -25.17
N PHE A 181 8.22 1.19 -26.09
CA PHE A 181 9.21 0.11 -26.03
C PHE A 181 10.65 0.62 -25.82
N HIS A 182 11.02 1.71 -26.51
CA HIS A 182 12.29 2.42 -26.29
C HIS A 182 12.09 3.68 -25.44
N ASN A 183 11.73 3.52 -24.17
CA ASN A 183 11.66 4.63 -23.22
C ASN A 183 12.43 4.30 -21.95
N ASN A 184 13.11 5.29 -21.39
CA ASN A 184 13.76 5.14 -20.08
C ASN A 184 12.67 5.08 -19.00
N CYS A 185 12.55 3.92 -18.34
CA CYS A 185 11.49 3.64 -17.39
C CYS A 185 11.68 4.44 -16.09
N TYR A 186 10.73 5.34 -15.76
CA TYR A 186 10.62 5.99 -14.45
C TYR A 186 9.19 5.90 -13.90
N MET A 187 9.09 5.99 -12.57
CA MET A 187 8.03 5.45 -11.71
C MET A 187 6.87 6.41 -11.42
N TYR A 188 5.64 5.88 -11.34
CA TYR A 188 4.45 6.58 -10.84
C TYR A 188 3.63 5.67 -9.90
N TYR A 189 2.83 6.26 -8.99
CA TYR A 189 1.95 5.53 -8.07
C TYR A 189 0.55 5.34 -8.67
N GLY A 190 0.02 4.10 -8.65
CA GLY A 190 -1.25 3.76 -9.30
C GLY A 190 -1.84 2.40 -8.90
N GLY A 191 -1.91 2.06 -7.61
CA GLY A 191 -2.34 0.73 -7.15
C GLY A 191 -3.74 0.27 -7.60
N LEU A 192 -4.71 1.18 -7.77
CA LEU A 192 -6.02 0.82 -8.35
C LEU A 192 -5.95 0.69 -9.89
N GLU A 193 -5.10 1.48 -10.53
CA GLU A 193 -4.94 1.46 -11.98
C GLU A 193 -4.32 0.14 -12.43
N SER A 194 -3.47 -0.47 -11.60
CA SER A 194 -2.86 -1.76 -11.89
C SER A 194 -3.88 -2.90 -11.96
N VAL A 195 -4.78 -2.95 -10.99
CA VAL A 195 -5.89 -3.93 -10.95
C VAL A 195 -6.82 -3.72 -12.14
N ILE A 196 -7.22 -2.46 -12.41
CA ILE A 196 -8.12 -2.14 -13.52
C ILE A 196 -7.47 -2.50 -14.87
N THR A 197 -6.19 -2.17 -15.04
CA THR A 197 -5.44 -2.47 -16.27
C THR A 197 -5.30 -3.98 -16.45
N GLY A 198 -4.86 -4.72 -15.43
CA GLY A 198 -4.72 -6.17 -15.50
C GLY A 198 -6.03 -6.89 -15.85
N VAL A 199 -7.16 -6.46 -15.27
CA VAL A 199 -8.48 -7.03 -15.60
C VAL A 199 -8.93 -6.62 -17.01
N CYS A 200 -8.69 -5.38 -17.44
CA CYS A 200 -9.05 -4.92 -18.78
C CYS A 200 -8.23 -5.62 -19.88
N ASP A 201 -6.98 -5.97 -19.60
CA ASP A 201 -6.10 -6.68 -20.53
C ASP A 201 -6.46 -8.16 -20.59
N ALA A 202 -6.85 -8.79 -19.47
CA ALA A 202 -7.37 -10.15 -19.45
C ALA A 202 -8.74 -10.30 -20.13
N PHE A 203 -9.60 -9.27 -20.06
CA PHE A 203 -10.96 -9.29 -20.61
C PHE A 203 -11.22 -8.10 -21.58
N PRO A 204 -10.94 -8.25 -22.89
CA PRO A 204 -11.07 -7.17 -23.87
C PRO A 204 -12.48 -6.56 -23.98
N HIS A 205 -13.52 -7.30 -23.62
CA HIS A 205 -14.91 -6.82 -23.58
C HIS A 205 -15.10 -5.70 -22.55
N LEU A 206 -14.42 -5.77 -21.41
CA LEU A 206 -14.48 -4.75 -20.35
C LEU A 206 -13.74 -3.47 -20.77
N LYS A 207 -12.67 -3.59 -21.57
CA LYS A 207 -11.94 -2.45 -22.12
C LYS A 207 -12.81 -1.52 -22.97
N LYS A 208 -13.75 -2.07 -23.75
CA LYS A 208 -14.71 -1.27 -24.55
C LYS A 208 -15.68 -0.44 -23.69
N LYS A 209 -16.01 -0.92 -22.49
CA LYS A 209 -16.90 -0.24 -21.54
C LYS A 209 -16.16 0.15 -20.26
N ARG A 210 -14.90 0.60 -20.41
CA ARG A 210 -14.01 0.89 -19.29
C ARG A 210 -14.62 1.84 -18.27
N GLU A 211 -15.26 2.93 -18.71
CA GLU A 211 -15.85 3.93 -17.80
C GLU A 211 -16.91 3.32 -16.86
N LEU A 212 -17.74 2.41 -17.38
CA LEU A 212 -18.73 1.69 -16.60
C LEU A 212 -18.06 0.66 -15.68
N PHE A 213 -17.05 -0.06 -16.17
CA PHE A 213 -16.30 -1.02 -15.36
C PHE A 213 -15.60 -0.34 -14.17
N VAL A 214 -14.89 0.77 -14.42
CA VAL A 214 -14.25 1.57 -13.37
C VAL A 214 -15.28 2.07 -12.37
N PHE A 215 -16.44 2.55 -12.83
CA PHE A 215 -17.53 2.97 -11.93
C PHE A 215 -17.98 1.82 -11.01
N LEU A 216 -18.21 0.62 -11.56
CA LEU A 216 -18.62 -0.55 -10.77
C LEU A 216 -17.54 -0.96 -9.75
N VAL A 217 -16.27 -0.93 -10.14
CA VAL A 217 -15.14 -1.21 -9.22
C VAL A 217 -15.08 -0.16 -8.11
N MET A 218 -15.29 1.12 -8.41
CA MET A 218 -15.31 2.19 -7.39
C MET A 218 -16.49 2.03 -6.43
N VAL A 219 -17.68 1.69 -6.93
CA VAL A 219 -18.84 1.39 -6.08
C VAL A 219 -18.55 0.19 -5.17
N TYR A 220 -17.97 -0.89 -5.71
CA TYR A 220 -17.56 -2.05 -4.91
C TYR A 220 -16.53 -1.67 -3.83
N CYS A 221 -15.50 -0.91 -4.19
CA CYS A 221 -14.49 -0.43 -3.24
C CYS A 221 -15.06 0.53 -2.18
N PHE A 222 -16.04 1.37 -2.54
CA PHE A 222 -16.73 2.26 -1.62
C PHE A 222 -17.56 1.45 -0.62
N LEU A 223 -18.39 0.52 -1.09
CA LEU A 223 -19.20 -0.35 -0.22
C LEU A 223 -18.32 -1.18 0.72
N GLY A 224 -17.20 -1.72 0.23
CA GLY A 224 -16.21 -2.40 1.07
C GLY A 224 -15.45 -1.49 2.04
N GLY A 225 -15.42 -0.17 1.78
CA GLY A 225 -14.83 0.84 2.66
C GLY A 225 -15.76 1.31 3.78
N ILE A 226 -17.09 1.21 3.63
CA ILE A 226 -18.06 1.67 4.63
C ILE A 226 -17.81 1.12 6.03
N PRO A 227 -17.50 -0.19 6.23
CA PRO A 227 -17.22 -0.72 7.58
C PRO A 227 -16.08 0.01 8.30
N THR A 228 -15.08 0.50 7.56
CA THR A 228 -13.96 1.26 8.15
C THR A 228 -14.31 2.69 8.58
N THR A 229 -15.52 3.16 8.24
CA THR A 229 -16.06 4.48 8.65
C THR A 229 -17.02 4.39 9.84
N THR A 230 -17.17 3.21 10.44
CA THR A 230 -17.90 3.04 11.70
C THR A 230 -17.13 3.64 12.87
N TYR A 231 -17.78 3.79 14.03
CA TYR A 231 -17.12 4.28 15.25
C TYR A 231 -15.90 3.43 15.65
N GLY A 232 -15.99 2.11 15.47
CA GLY A 232 -14.88 1.16 15.66
C GLY A 232 -13.99 0.94 14.44
N GLY A 233 -14.11 1.77 13.40
CA GLY A 233 -13.43 1.58 12.11
C GLY A 233 -11.90 1.52 12.20
N GLN A 234 -11.30 2.17 13.21
CA GLN A 234 -9.87 2.09 13.48
C GLN A 234 -9.39 0.65 13.76
N TYR A 235 -10.20 -0.18 14.42
CA TYR A 235 -9.85 -1.58 14.68
C TYR A 235 -9.77 -2.39 13.38
N LEU A 236 -10.71 -2.16 12.45
CA LEU A 236 -10.68 -2.78 11.12
C LEU A 236 -9.48 -2.31 10.30
N ILE A 237 -9.18 -1.00 10.34
CA ILE A 237 -8.02 -0.45 9.63
C ILE A 237 -6.74 -1.09 10.15
N ALA A 238 -6.55 -1.19 11.47
CA ALA A 238 -5.37 -1.83 12.05
C ALA A 238 -5.26 -3.32 11.68
N LEU A 239 -6.39 -4.04 11.65
CA LEU A 239 -6.42 -5.44 11.20
C LEU A 239 -5.95 -5.56 9.75
N PHE A 240 -6.48 -4.73 8.85
CA PHE A 240 -6.09 -4.73 7.43
C PHE A 240 -4.66 -4.23 7.21
N ASP A 241 -4.21 -3.22 7.95
CA ASP A 241 -2.86 -2.67 7.85
C ASP A 241 -1.81 -3.73 8.22
N THR A 242 -2.10 -4.53 9.26
CA THR A 242 -1.20 -5.59 9.74
C THR A 242 -1.20 -6.81 8.82
N HIS A 243 -2.36 -7.27 8.35
CA HIS A 243 -2.49 -8.56 7.64
C HIS A 243 -2.65 -8.46 6.12
N ALA A 244 -3.24 -7.41 5.58
CA ALA A 244 -3.65 -7.42 4.17
C ALA A 244 -2.49 -7.25 3.17
N ALA A 245 -1.43 -6.52 3.55
CA ALA A 245 -0.36 -6.15 2.63
C ALA A 245 1.00 -6.73 3.00
N PRO A 246 1.51 -6.62 4.25
CA PRO A 246 2.93 -6.86 4.52
C PRO A 246 3.44 -8.25 4.13
N VAL A 247 2.84 -9.30 4.71
CA VAL A 247 3.26 -10.69 4.50
C VAL A 247 2.92 -11.18 3.08
N PRO A 248 1.70 -10.98 2.54
CA PRO A 248 1.38 -11.43 1.19
C PRO A 248 2.27 -10.80 0.12
N LEU A 249 2.58 -9.51 0.21
CA LEU A 249 3.40 -8.83 -0.80
C LEU A 249 4.86 -9.28 -0.78
N LEU A 250 5.43 -9.48 0.41
CA LEU A 250 6.78 -10.05 0.53
C LEU A 250 6.84 -11.43 -0.12
N PHE A 251 5.84 -12.26 0.13
CA PHE A 251 5.75 -13.59 -0.48
C PHE A 251 5.55 -13.55 -2.00
N ILE A 252 4.63 -12.70 -2.49
CA ILE A 252 4.37 -12.53 -3.92
C ILE A 252 5.64 -12.02 -4.63
N CYS A 253 6.31 -11.00 -4.10
CA CYS A 253 7.58 -10.51 -4.64
C CYS A 253 8.66 -11.60 -4.67
N PHE A 254 8.76 -12.41 -3.60
CA PHE A 254 9.72 -13.49 -3.54
C PHE A 254 9.50 -14.50 -4.68
N ILE A 255 8.25 -14.92 -4.90
CA ILE A 255 7.90 -15.81 -6.00
C ILE A 255 8.12 -15.13 -7.36
N GLU A 256 7.79 -13.85 -7.52
CA GLU A 256 8.00 -13.08 -8.76
C GLU A 256 9.49 -13.03 -9.14
N VAL A 257 10.38 -12.71 -8.19
CA VAL A 257 11.82 -12.69 -8.43
C VAL A 257 12.35 -14.08 -8.76
N ILE A 258 11.87 -15.14 -8.09
CA ILE A 258 12.25 -16.51 -8.43
C ILE A 258 11.77 -16.89 -9.85
N ALA A 259 10.54 -16.52 -10.19
CA ALA A 259 9.96 -16.80 -11.50
C ALA A 259 10.79 -16.12 -12.62
N VAL A 260 11.16 -14.84 -12.45
CA VAL A 260 11.95 -14.11 -13.46
C VAL A 260 13.41 -14.57 -13.49
N SER A 261 14.07 -14.68 -12.32
CA SER A 261 15.51 -14.93 -12.27
C SER A 261 15.88 -16.38 -12.55
N TRP A 262 15.10 -17.35 -12.06
CA TRP A 262 15.44 -18.78 -12.11
C TRP A 262 14.62 -19.57 -13.14
N PHE A 263 13.30 -19.35 -13.22
CA PHE A 263 12.46 -20.08 -14.17
C PHE A 263 12.52 -19.51 -15.59
N TYR A 264 12.30 -18.20 -15.76
CA TYR A 264 12.45 -17.53 -17.05
C TYR A 264 13.92 -17.43 -17.47
N GLY A 265 14.81 -17.28 -16.48
CA GLY A 265 16.25 -17.30 -16.65
C GLY A 265 16.83 -15.90 -16.83
N ILE A 266 17.82 -15.60 -16.00
CA ILE A 266 18.50 -14.29 -15.97
C ILE A 266 19.11 -13.86 -17.31
N GLN A 267 19.55 -14.82 -18.13
CA GLN A 267 20.14 -14.50 -19.44
C GLN A 267 19.07 -14.06 -20.44
N ASN A 268 17.90 -14.71 -20.43
CA ASN A 268 16.77 -14.29 -21.28
C ASN A 268 16.32 -12.88 -20.89
N PHE A 269 16.11 -12.65 -19.59
CA PHE A 269 15.77 -11.33 -19.08
C PHE A 269 16.82 -10.25 -19.42
N SER A 270 18.12 -10.59 -19.33
CA SER A 270 19.20 -9.69 -19.73
C SER A 270 19.20 -9.37 -21.22
N ASN A 271 18.85 -10.33 -22.07
CA ASN A 271 18.74 -10.13 -23.52
C ASN A 271 17.52 -9.26 -23.86
N ASP A 272 16.41 -9.40 -23.13
CA ASP A 272 15.22 -8.58 -23.35
C ASP A 272 15.48 -7.12 -22.97
N ILE A 273 16.18 -6.88 -21.85
CA ILE A 273 16.62 -5.52 -21.47
C ILE A 273 17.54 -4.93 -22.55
N GLU A 274 18.44 -5.72 -23.13
CA GLU A 274 19.30 -5.27 -24.22
C GLU A 274 18.50 -4.92 -25.48
N LYS A 275 17.47 -5.69 -25.84
CA LYS A 275 16.57 -5.35 -26.95
C LYS A 275 15.80 -4.04 -26.69
N MET A 276 15.41 -3.77 -25.45
CA MET A 276 14.67 -2.55 -25.09
C MET A 276 15.56 -1.30 -25.02
N LEU A 277 16.71 -1.39 -24.36
CA LEU A 277 17.56 -0.23 -24.03
C LEU A 277 18.86 -0.14 -24.85
N GLY A 278 19.21 -1.18 -25.60
CA GLY A 278 20.45 -1.25 -26.39
C GLY A 278 21.70 -1.62 -25.59
N PHE A 279 21.59 -1.96 -24.31
CA PHE A 279 22.72 -2.40 -23.48
C PHE A 279 22.32 -3.50 -22.50
N GLN A 280 23.22 -4.43 -22.21
CA GLN A 280 22.99 -5.47 -21.19
C GLN A 280 23.17 -4.95 -19.77
N PRO A 281 22.36 -5.42 -18.80
CA PRO A 281 22.59 -5.14 -17.39
C PRO A 281 23.92 -5.76 -16.92
N GLY A 282 24.68 -4.98 -16.14
CA GLY A 282 25.96 -5.41 -15.57
C GLY A 282 25.83 -6.57 -14.57
N LEU A 283 26.97 -7.18 -14.22
CA LEU A 283 27.04 -8.34 -13.32
C LEU A 283 26.40 -8.08 -11.95
N TYR A 284 26.52 -6.84 -11.43
CA TYR A 284 25.91 -6.41 -10.18
C TYR A 284 24.40 -6.71 -10.15
N TRP A 285 23.66 -6.27 -11.17
CA TRP A 285 22.21 -6.49 -11.27
C TRP A 285 21.85 -7.96 -11.38
N LYS A 286 22.63 -8.73 -12.16
CA LYS A 286 22.43 -10.18 -12.30
C LYS A 286 22.57 -10.90 -10.96
N ILE A 287 23.61 -10.57 -10.16
CA ILE A 287 23.82 -11.15 -8.82
C ILE A 287 22.70 -10.71 -7.87
N CYS A 288 22.29 -9.44 -7.93
CA CYS A 288 21.20 -8.93 -7.12
C CYS A 288 19.91 -9.73 -7.37
N TRP A 289 19.50 -9.89 -8.62
CA TRP A 289 18.26 -10.59 -8.96
C TRP A 289 18.29 -12.10 -8.71
N VAL A 290 19.44 -12.76 -8.92
CA VAL A 290 19.54 -14.22 -8.80
C VAL A 290 19.73 -14.68 -7.36
N ALA A 291 20.46 -13.92 -6.52
CA ALA A 291 20.86 -14.39 -5.20
C ALA A 291 20.44 -13.43 -4.07
N ILE A 292 20.79 -12.15 -4.16
CA ILE A 292 20.62 -11.20 -3.04
C ILE A 292 19.12 -10.92 -2.79
N CYS A 293 18.35 -10.59 -3.82
CA CYS A 293 16.94 -10.26 -3.70
C CYS A 293 16.10 -11.45 -3.19
N PRO A 294 16.21 -12.68 -3.73
CA PRO A 294 15.49 -13.82 -3.19
C PRO A 294 15.82 -14.10 -1.71
N LEU A 295 17.11 -14.05 -1.34
CA LEU A 295 17.54 -14.26 0.05
C LEU A 295 16.99 -13.17 0.97
N PHE A 296 17.10 -11.91 0.55
CA PHE A 296 16.60 -10.76 1.30
C PHE A 296 15.09 -10.83 1.55
N LEU A 297 14.30 -11.12 0.50
CA LEU A 297 12.84 -11.24 0.61
C LEU A 297 12.42 -12.44 1.45
N LEU A 298 13.12 -13.59 1.34
CA LEU A 298 12.85 -14.77 2.16
C LEU A 298 13.11 -14.47 3.64
N VAL A 299 14.26 -13.86 3.96
CA VAL A 299 14.62 -13.49 5.34
C VAL A 299 13.59 -12.52 5.91
N LEU A 300 13.20 -11.47 5.17
CA LEU A 300 12.17 -10.53 5.63
C LEU A 300 10.81 -11.20 5.84
N CYS A 301 10.41 -12.11 4.96
CA CYS A 301 9.15 -12.83 5.11
C CYS A 301 9.15 -13.69 6.39
N ILE A 302 10.23 -14.45 6.64
CA ILE A 302 10.38 -15.28 7.84
C ILE A 302 10.37 -14.42 9.11
N LEU A 303 11.13 -13.31 9.11
CA LEU A 303 11.21 -12.42 10.27
C LEU A 303 9.89 -11.69 10.52
N SER A 304 9.19 -11.25 9.47
CA SER A 304 7.89 -10.60 9.59
C SER A 304 6.83 -11.54 10.20
N ILE A 305 6.88 -12.84 9.89
CA ILE A 305 5.98 -13.83 10.49
C ILE A 305 6.43 -14.17 11.92
N GLY A 306 7.74 -14.36 12.14
CA GLY A 306 8.30 -14.75 13.43
C GLY A 306 8.21 -13.66 14.52
N ALA A 307 8.24 -12.39 14.12
CA ALA A 307 8.09 -11.24 15.03
C ALA A 307 6.63 -10.90 15.36
N TYR A 308 5.65 -11.62 14.80
CA TYR A 308 4.23 -11.34 15.05
C TYR A 308 3.84 -11.70 16.50
N GLN A 309 3.49 -10.70 17.31
CA GLN A 309 3.07 -10.87 18.71
C GLN A 309 1.56 -10.62 18.94
N GLY A 310 0.76 -10.61 17.87
CA GLY A 310 -0.68 -10.27 17.94
C GLY A 310 -0.93 -8.77 17.80
N ILE A 311 -2.18 -8.39 17.51
CA ILE A 311 -2.57 -6.99 17.28
C ILE A 311 -3.09 -6.39 18.58
N SER A 312 -2.59 -5.20 18.92
CA SER A 312 -3.11 -4.40 20.04
C SER A 312 -3.14 -2.92 19.67
N ILE A 313 -4.17 -2.21 20.15
CA ILE A 313 -4.29 -0.76 20.01
C ILE A 313 -4.45 -0.18 21.41
N GLY A 314 -3.40 0.50 21.90
CA GLY A 314 -3.37 1.03 23.26
C GLY A 314 -3.56 -0.09 24.29
N THR A 315 -4.67 -0.06 25.02
CA THR A 315 -5.02 -1.08 26.03
C THR A 315 -5.91 -2.21 25.49
N TYR A 316 -6.43 -2.07 24.27
CA TYR A 316 -7.30 -3.07 23.66
C TYR A 316 -6.49 -4.18 23.00
N LYS A 317 -6.76 -5.43 23.40
CA LYS A 317 -6.24 -6.65 22.77
C LYS A 317 -7.30 -7.25 21.86
N PHE A 318 -6.89 -7.63 20.66
CA PHE A 318 -7.79 -8.20 19.68
C PHE A 318 -8.22 -9.63 20.07
N PRO A 319 -9.48 -10.01 19.82
CA PRO A 319 -9.95 -11.37 20.08
C PRO A 319 -9.36 -12.35 19.07
N PHE A 320 -9.18 -13.61 19.49
CA PHE A 320 -8.54 -14.65 18.66
C PHE A 320 -9.19 -14.85 17.28
N TRP A 321 -10.53 -14.76 17.18
CA TRP A 321 -11.22 -14.91 15.89
C TRP A 321 -10.79 -13.84 14.88
N SER A 322 -10.45 -12.63 15.33
CA SER A 322 -10.03 -11.54 14.45
C SER A 322 -8.61 -11.76 13.94
N GLU A 323 -7.75 -12.39 14.74
CA GLU A 323 -6.41 -12.82 14.29
C GLU A 323 -6.52 -13.92 13.24
N VAL A 324 -7.41 -14.91 13.46
CA VAL A 324 -7.70 -15.95 12.46
C VAL A 324 -8.21 -15.32 11.16
N LEU A 325 -9.13 -14.36 11.25
CA LEU A 325 -9.62 -13.62 10.08
C LEU A 325 -8.49 -12.90 9.34
N GLY A 326 -7.58 -12.26 10.08
CA GLY A 326 -6.37 -11.63 9.54
C GLY A 326 -5.52 -12.61 8.73
N TRP A 327 -5.19 -13.76 9.31
CA TRP A 327 -4.43 -14.81 8.61
C TRP A 327 -5.18 -15.41 7.43
N CYS A 328 -6.52 -15.50 7.48
CA CYS A 328 -7.32 -15.90 6.32
C CYS A 328 -7.18 -14.89 5.17
N ILE A 329 -7.16 -13.59 5.45
CA ILE A 329 -6.93 -12.54 4.43
C ILE A 329 -5.53 -12.72 3.82
N THR A 330 -4.50 -12.89 4.66
CA THR A 330 -3.12 -13.16 4.22
C THR A 330 -3.05 -14.37 3.29
N CYS A 331 -3.59 -15.50 3.74
CA CYS A 331 -3.59 -16.76 3.00
C CYS A 331 -4.41 -16.68 1.71
N SER A 332 -5.50 -15.92 1.66
CA SER A 332 -6.34 -15.80 0.46
C SER A 332 -5.56 -15.26 -0.74
N SER A 333 -4.69 -14.27 -0.52
CA SER A 333 -3.87 -13.67 -1.58
C SER A 333 -2.74 -14.61 -2.01
N ILE A 334 -2.10 -15.27 -1.05
CA ILE A 334 -1.00 -16.22 -1.32
C ILE A 334 -1.53 -17.46 -2.05
N ALA A 335 -2.71 -17.97 -1.68
CA ALA A 335 -3.30 -19.16 -2.25
C ALA A 335 -3.70 -19.02 -3.73
N CYS A 336 -3.91 -17.80 -4.23
CA CYS A 336 -4.20 -17.57 -5.64
C CYS A 336 -3.11 -18.14 -6.58
N ILE A 337 -1.84 -18.09 -6.18
CA ILE A 337 -0.71 -18.59 -6.97
C ILE A 337 -0.79 -20.13 -7.16
N PRO A 338 -0.78 -20.96 -6.10
CA PRO A 338 -0.87 -22.41 -6.26
C PRO A 338 -2.23 -22.85 -6.82
N LEU A 339 -3.33 -22.19 -6.48
CA LEU A 339 -4.65 -22.54 -7.04
C LEU A 339 -4.69 -22.35 -8.55
N TYR A 340 -4.13 -21.25 -9.07
CA TYR A 340 -4.04 -21.02 -10.50
C TYR A 340 -3.09 -22.01 -11.18
N ALA A 341 -1.95 -22.34 -10.54
CA ALA A 341 -1.04 -23.37 -11.05
C ALA A 341 -1.73 -24.75 -11.15
N ILE A 342 -2.50 -25.15 -10.13
CA ILE A 342 -3.27 -26.40 -10.14
C ILE A 342 -4.35 -26.37 -11.23
N TYR A 343 -5.10 -25.27 -11.33
CA TYR A 343 -6.12 -25.08 -12.37
C TYR A 343 -5.54 -25.25 -13.78
N MET A 344 -4.39 -24.61 -14.06
CA MET A 344 -3.69 -24.74 -15.35
C MET A 344 -3.23 -26.18 -15.61
N LEU A 345 -2.71 -26.88 -14.59
CA LEU A 345 -2.29 -28.27 -14.72
C LEU A 345 -3.46 -29.23 -15.02
N ILE A 346 -4.65 -28.96 -14.50
CA ILE A 346 -5.85 -29.78 -14.73
C ILE A 346 -6.43 -29.56 -16.14
N ASN A 347 -6.44 -28.31 -16.61
CA ASN A 347 -7.07 -27.96 -17.89
C ASN A 347 -6.17 -28.14 -19.11
N THR A 348 -4.86 -28.27 -18.92
CA THR A 348 -3.94 -28.52 -20.03
C THR A 348 -3.93 -30.01 -20.36
N ASN A 349 -4.42 -30.38 -21.55
CA ASN A 349 -4.38 -31.75 -22.03
C ASN A 349 -2.95 -32.11 -22.44
N GLY A 350 -2.30 -33.06 -21.74
CA GLY A 350 -0.95 -33.55 -22.05
C GLY A 350 -0.36 -34.41 -20.93
N SER A 351 0.77 -35.07 -21.17
CA SER A 351 1.51 -35.77 -20.12
C SER A 351 2.17 -34.77 -19.16
N PHE A 352 2.27 -35.10 -17.86
CA PHE A 352 2.91 -34.24 -16.84
C PHE A 352 4.31 -33.73 -17.23
N LYS A 353 5.07 -34.51 -18.03
CA LYS A 353 6.38 -34.10 -18.55
C LYS A 353 6.31 -33.09 -19.69
N GLU A 354 5.34 -33.20 -20.58
CA GLU A 354 5.14 -32.31 -21.72
C GLU A 354 4.61 -30.95 -21.25
N ILE A 355 3.66 -30.94 -20.31
CA ILE A 355 3.13 -29.71 -19.72
C ILE A 355 4.23 -28.96 -18.95
N ARG A 356 5.08 -29.69 -18.21
CA ARG A 356 6.23 -29.10 -17.52
C ARG A 356 7.26 -28.51 -18.49
N LEU A 357 7.51 -29.15 -19.63
CA LEU A 357 8.40 -28.64 -20.67
C LEU A 357 7.82 -27.42 -21.39
N LEU A 358 6.52 -27.42 -21.71
CA LEU A 358 5.83 -26.30 -22.37
C LEU A 358 5.73 -25.05 -21.47
N VAL A 359 5.45 -25.23 -20.17
CA VAL A 359 5.31 -24.11 -19.22
C VAL A 359 6.67 -23.50 -18.85
N ILE A 360 7.77 -24.29 -18.87
CA ILE A 360 9.11 -23.81 -18.50
C ILE A 360 9.86 -23.23 -19.71
N ASN A 361 9.65 -23.74 -20.94
CA ASN A 361 10.52 -23.42 -22.08
C ASN A 361 9.91 -22.54 -23.18
N GLU A 362 8.59 -22.28 -23.18
CA GLU A 362 7.96 -21.45 -24.22
C GLU A 362 7.23 -20.24 -23.63
N PRO A 363 7.91 -19.09 -23.48
CA PRO A 363 7.21 -17.81 -23.38
C PRO A 363 6.34 -17.61 -24.63
N THR A 364 5.15 -17.03 -24.44
CA THR A 364 4.11 -16.86 -25.47
C THR A 364 4.59 -16.11 -26.72
N GLU A 365 5.64 -15.30 -26.64
CA GLU A 365 6.25 -14.64 -27.80
C GLU A 365 6.71 -15.64 -28.87
N ASN A 366 7.24 -16.81 -28.48
CA ASN A 366 7.64 -17.85 -29.45
C ASN A 366 6.43 -18.51 -30.14
N LYS A 367 5.22 -18.39 -29.58
CA LYS A 367 3.98 -18.88 -30.22
C LYS A 367 3.42 -17.87 -31.22
N GLU A 368 3.54 -16.57 -30.98
CA GLU A 368 3.09 -15.56 -31.96
C GLU A 368 4.04 -15.46 -33.15
N ASP A 369 5.37 -15.52 -32.93
CA ASP A 369 6.35 -15.51 -34.03
C ASP A 369 6.27 -16.78 -34.91
N SER A 370 5.93 -17.94 -34.33
CA SER A 370 5.71 -19.18 -35.10
C SER A 370 4.36 -19.22 -35.83
N ILE A 371 3.37 -18.44 -35.40
CA ILE A 371 2.11 -18.27 -36.15
C ILE A 371 2.31 -17.28 -37.31
N MET A 372 3.00 -16.16 -37.09
CA MET A 372 3.25 -15.19 -38.17
C MET A 372 4.21 -15.71 -39.25
N THR A 373 5.22 -16.49 -38.90
CA THR A 373 6.11 -17.11 -39.92
C THR A 373 5.42 -18.19 -40.76
N ASN A 374 4.33 -18.79 -40.26
CA ASN A 374 3.52 -19.74 -41.01
C ASN A 374 2.45 -19.07 -41.90
N GLU A 375 2.05 -17.82 -41.61
CA GLU A 375 1.18 -17.03 -42.51
C GLU A 375 1.97 -16.39 -43.66
N ASP A 376 3.27 -16.12 -43.50
CA ASP A 376 4.12 -15.59 -44.57
C ASP A 376 4.68 -16.68 -45.52
N THR A 377 4.33 -17.96 -45.32
CA THR A 377 4.79 -19.10 -46.13
C THR A 377 3.67 -19.89 -46.83
N VAL A 378 2.45 -19.35 -46.91
CA VAL A 378 1.35 -19.85 -47.75
C VAL A 378 0.87 -18.74 -48.67
#